data_AF-A0A2T5AHP8-F1
#
_entry.id   AF-A0A2T5AHP8-F1
#
_cell.length_a   1.000
_cell.length_b   1.000
_cell.length_c   1.000
_cell.angle_alpha   90.00
_cell.angle_beta   90.00
_cell.angle_gamma   90.00
#
_symmetry.space_group_name_H-M   'P 1'
#
loop_
_entity.id
_entity.type
_entity.pdbx_description
1 polymer ?
#
loop_
_entity_poly.entity_id
_entity_poly.type
_entity_poly.pdbx_seq_one_letter_code
_entity_poly.pdbx_strand_id
1 'polypeptide(L)' 'MNPLYFTVTDTDGTKHTAELGVDEEQIDTVDLAPGEIITGTVTGKGTFTPKYVTYSDGLLGDSLRADVK' A
#
# COMPACT_ATOMS: atom_id res chain seq x y z
N MET A 1 -1.09 11.17 3.37
CA MET A 1 -0.85 9.92 2.62
C MET A 1 0.42 9.27 3.17
N ASN A 2 0.42 7.96 3.45
CA ASN A 2 1.59 7.26 4.01
C ASN A 2 1.71 5.83 3.42
N PRO A 3 2.87 5.43 2.87
CA PRO A 3 3.07 4.08 2.33
C PRO A 3 2.87 2.96 3.36
N LEU A 4 3.08 3.22 4.65
CA LEU A 4 2.90 2.24 5.73
C LEU A 4 1.42 1.89 6.00
N TYR A 5 0.49 2.65 5.44
CA TYR A 5 -0.95 2.38 5.54
C TYR A 5 -1.45 1.41 4.47
N PHE A 6 -0.55 0.95 3.60
CA PHE A 6 -0.84 -0.11 2.65
C PHE A 6 -0.53 -1.49 3.23
N THR A 7 -1.40 -2.44 2.93
CA THR A 7 -1.19 -3.87 3.16
C THR A 7 -1.38 -4.61 1.85
N VAL A 8 -0.41 -5.43 1.48
CA VAL A 8 -0.56 -6.38 0.37
C VAL A 8 -1.10 -7.69 0.95
N THR A 9 -2.22 -8.19 0.43
CA THR A 9 -2.73 -9.52 0.79
C THR A 9 -2.48 -10.48 -0.36
N ASP A 10 -1.89 -11.62 -0.06
CA ASP A 10 -1.59 -12.65 -1.06
C ASP A 10 -2.79 -13.57 -1.36
N THR A 11 -2.58 -14.52 -2.27
CA THR A 11 -3.60 -15.48 -2.69
C THR A 11 -4.09 -16.40 -1.57
N ASP A 12 -3.25 -16.62 -0.55
CA ASP A 12 -3.55 -17.46 0.62
C ASP A 12 -4.22 -16.65 1.75
N GLY A 13 -4.32 -15.33 1.58
CA GLY A 13 -4.91 -14.42 2.57
C GLY A 13 -3.93 -13.90 3.61
N THR A 14 -2.63 -14.19 3.47
CA THR A 14 -1.60 -13.65 4.35
C THR A 14 -1.38 -12.18 4.05
N LYS A 15 -1.27 -11.38 5.11
CA LYS A 15 -1.02 -9.94 5.03
C LYS A 15 0.48 -9.66 5.11
N HIS A 16 0.96 -8.81 4.19
CA HIS A 16 2.32 -8.34 4.10
C HIS A 16 2.33 -6.82 4.26
N THR A 17 3.09 -6.32 5.22
CA THR A 17 3.27 -4.87 5.43
C THR A 17 4.21 -4.30 4.37
N ALA A 18 4.04 -3.02 4.03
CA ALA A 18 4.94 -2.33 3.12
C ALA A 18 6.39 -2.28 3.68
N GLU A 19 7.37 -2.50 2.81
CA GLU A 19 8.80 -2.34 3.08
C GLU A 19 9.27 -0.99 2.54
N LEU A 20 10.00 -0.22 3.35
CA LEU A 20 10.47 1.11 3.00
C LEU A 20 11.86 1.11 2.34
N GLY A 21 12.11 2.07 1.46
CA GLY A 21 13.44 2.31 0.88
C GLY A 21 13.95 1.24 -0.09
N VAL A 22 13.05 0.44 -0.68
CA VAL A 22 13.42 -0.63 -1.63
C VAL A 22 13.40 -0.16 -3.08
N ASP A 23 12.48 0.75 -3.41
CA ASP A 23 12.21 1.21 -4.76
C ASP A 23 12.31 2.75 -4.80
N GLU A 24 12.96 3.30 -5.83
CA GLU A 24 13.19 4.75 -5.95
C GLU A 24 11.90 5.53 -6.23
N GLU A 25 10.87 4.88 -6.75
CA GLU A 25 9.55 5.46 -7.01
C GLU A 25 8.56 5.19 -5.86
N GLN A 26 9.06 4.79 -4.68
CA GLN A 26 8.24 4.57 -3.49
C GLN A 26 7.42 5.81 -3.17
N ILE A 27 6.14 5.60 -2.83
CA ILE A 27 5.29 6.70 -2.39
C ILE A 27 5.85 7.31 -1.09
N ASP A 28 6.13 8.61 -1.11
CA ASP A 28 6.56 9.35 0.06
C ASP A 28 5.42 9.55 1.07
N THR A 29 5.80 9.82 2.32
CA THR A 29 4.86 10.34 3.31
C THR A 29 4.63 11.82 3.04
N VAL A 30 3.43 12.17 2.56
CA VAL A 30 3.08 13.53 2.15
C VAL A 30 1.66 13.90 2.57
N ASP A 31 1.42 15.18 2.81
CA ASP A 31 0.09 15.75 2.92
C ASP A 31 -0.40 16.16 1.53
N LEU A 32 -1.60 15.70 1.15
CA LEU A 32 -2.22 16.01 -0.14
C LEU A 32 -3.31 17.05 0.05
N ALA A 33 -3.34 18.08 -0.81
CA ALA A 33 -4.46 19.00 -0.86
C ALA A 33 -5.71 18.32 -1.47
N PRO A 34 -6.92 18.88 -1.27
CA PRO A 34 -8.13 18.34 -1.89
C PRO A 34 -8.02 18.26 -3.42
N GLY A 35 -8.18 17.04 -3.96
CA GLY A 35 -8.10 16.78 -5.40
C GLY A 35 -6.69 16.49 -5.93
N GLU A 36 -5.66 16.59 -5.09
CA GLU A 36 -4.30 16.22 -5.46
C GLU A 36 -4.14 14.69 -5.53
N ILE A 37 -3.30 14.23 -6.46
CA ILE A 37 -3.08 12.82 -6.73
C ILE A 37 -1.57 12.55 -6.70
N ILE A 38 -1.19 11.46 -6.06
CA ILE A 38 0.17 10.91 -6.10
C ILE A 38 0.12 9.49 -6.66
N THR A 39 1.18 9.13 -7.39
CA THR A 39 1.41 7.78 -7.90
C THR A 39 2.82 7.37 -7.50
N GLY A 40 2.99 6.09 -7.16
CA GLY A 40 4.29 5.52 -6.84
C GLY A 40 4.14 4.03 -6.51
N THR A 41 5.19 3.44 -5.95
CA THR A 41 5.25 2.01 -5.65
C THR A 41 4.97 1.70 -4.18
N VAL A 42 4.35 0.55 -3.95
CA VAL A 42 4.23 -0.10 -2.64
C VAL A 42 4.90 -1.46 -2.75
N THR A 43 5.92 -1.70 -1.94
CA THR A 43 6.73 -2.92 -2.03
C THR A 43 6.45 -3.82 -0.84
N GLY A 44 6.16 -5.10 -1.10
CA GLY A 44 6.12 -6.16 -0.09
C GLY A 44 7.33 -7.07 -0.22
N LYS A 45 7.88 -7.55 0.90
CA LYS A 45 9.09 -8.39 0.93
C LYS A 45 8.77 -9.85 1.20
N GLY A 46 9.34 -10.75 0.41
CA GLY A 46 9.22 -12.19 0.57
C GLY A 46 8.85 -12.89 -0.74
N THR A 47 8.53 -14.18 -0.64
CA THR A 47 8.03 -14.98 -1.75
C THR A 47 6.55 -15.23 -1.56
N PHE A 48 5.70 -14.54 -2.32
CA PHE A 48 4.25 -14.66 -2.29
C PHE A 48 3.66 -14.22 -3.63
N THR A 49 2.40 -14.58 -3.89
CA THR A 49 1.65 -14.08 -5.05
C THR A 49 0.62 -13.06 -4.57
N PRO A 50 0.77 -11.76 -4.89
CA PRO A 50 -0.17 -10.75 -4.43
C PRO A 50 -1.55 -10.96 -5.07
N LYS A 51 -2.60 -10.72 -4.29
CA LYS A 51 -4.00 -10.79 -4.75
C LYS A 51 -4.66 -9.43 -4.78
N TYR A 52 -4.50 -8.66 -3.70
CA TYR A 52 -5.04 -7.31 -3.61
C TYR A 52 -4.22 -6.45 -2.64
N VAL A 53 -4.32 -5.14 -2.81
CA VAL A 53 -3.76 -4.14 -1.91
C VAL A 53 -4.88 -3.43 -1.19
N THR A 54 -4.70 -3.13 0.09
CA THR A 54 -5.63 -2.32 0.89
C THR A 54 -4.90 -1.10 1.45
N TYR A 55 -5.50 0.08 1.32
CA TYR A 55 -5.12 1.28 2.05
C TYR A 55 -6.13 1.49 3.19
N SER A 56 -5.66 1.74 4.41
CA SER A 56 -6.52 2.05 5.55
C SER A 56 -6.01 3.32 6.24
N ASP A 57 -6.83 4.37 6.28
CA ASP A 57 -6.43 5.63 6.91
C ASP A 57 -6.49 5.52 8.45
N GLY A 58 -5.41 5.01 9.04
CA GLY A 58 -5.32 4.77 10.48
C GLY A 58 -6.13 3.57 10.98
N LEU A 59 -6.28 3.46 12.31
CA LEU A 59 -6.82 2.27 12.99
C LEU A 59 -8.34 2.07 12.83
N LEU A 60 -9.08 3.14 12.52
CA LEU A 60 -10.56 3.15 12.47
C LEU A 60 -11.12 3.80 11.19
N GLY A 61 -10.26 4.13 10.22
CA GLY A 61 -10.68 4.79 8.99
C GLY A 61 -11.30 3.85 7.96
N ASP A 62 -11.90 4.45 6.94
CA ASP A 62 -12.35 3.72 5.76
C ASP A 62 -11.16 3.02 5.09
N SER A 63 -11.45 1.87 4.49
CA SER A 63 -10.47 1.08 3.75
C SER A 63 -10.82 1.04 2.27
N LEU A 64 -9.81 1.26 1.44
CA LEU A 64 -9.90 1.12 -0.01
C LEU A 64 -9.15 -0.13 -0.42
N ARG A 65 -9.75 -0.93 -1.30
CA ARG A 65 -9.14 -2.15 -1.85
C ARG A 65 -9.04 -2.07 -3.36
N ALA A 66 -7.90 -2.49 -3.90
CA ALA A 66 -7.69 -2.72 -5.32
C ALA A 66 -7.11 -4.11 -5.56
N ASP A 67 -7.66 -4.86 -6.52
CA ASP A 67 -7.10 -6.16 -6.91
C ASP A 67 -5.84 -5.96 -7.77
N VAL A 68 -4.85 -6.82 -7.57
CA VAL A 68 -3.62 -6.85 -8.38
C VAL A 68 -3.92 -7.61 -9.68
N LYS A 69 -3.53 -7.03 -10.81
CA LYS A 69 -3.76 -7.58 -12.16
C LYS A 69 -2.47 -8.13 -12.76
#